data_AF-A0A9E0P074-F1
#
_entry.id   AF-A0A9E0P074-F1
#
_cell.length_a   1.000
_cell.length_b   1.000
_cell.length_c   1.000
_cell.angle_alpha   90.00
_cell.angle_beta   90.00
_cell.angle_gamma   90.00
#
_symmetry.space_group_name_H-M   'P 1'
#
loop_
_entity.id
_entity.type
_entity.pdbx_description
1 polymer ?
#
loop_
_entity_poly.entity_id
_entity_poly.type
_entity_poly.pdbx_seq_one_letter_code
_entity_poly.pdbx_strand_id
1 'polypeptide(L)'
;MITAAGFHRFIEANDLREEIARRSQMIDPSDLEEVFHLSDSLQKLLETSPVPDDLAAAIAAHAKPLAAANPKIRFAVRSSAIGEDAQGASFAGQYRT
;
A
#
# COMPACT_ATOMS: atom_id res chain seq x y z
N MET A 1 10.52 -8.89 -0.99
CA MET A 1 9.10 -8.84 -0.62
C MET A 1 8.94 -7.76 0.43
N ILE A 2 7.94 -6.90 0.31
CA ILE A 2 7.54 -6.03 1.43
C ILE A 2 6.62 -6.86 2.32
N THR A 3 6.95 -6.96 3.60
CA THR A 3 6.18 -7.79 4.53
C THR A 3 4.94 -7.05 5.03
N ALA A 4 3.97 -7.78 5.57
CA ALA A 4 2.82 -7.18 6.27
C ALA A 4 3.26 -6.28 7.43
N ALA A 5 4.33 -6.65 8.14
CA ALA A 5 4.94 -5.81 9.17
C ALA A 5 5.49 -4.49 8.60
N GLY A 6 6.14 -4.51 7.43
CA GLY A 6 6.58 -3.31 6.74
C GLY A 6 5.42 -2.40 6.33
N PHE A 7 4.31 -2.99 5.86
CA PHE A 7 3.08 -2.24 5.59
C PHE A 7 2.49 -1.62 6.87
N HIS A 8 2.39 -2.37 7.97
CA HIS A 8 1.90 -1.84 9.24
C HIS A 8 2.77 -0.70 9.77
N ARG A 9 4.10 -0.83 9.65
CA ARG A 9 5.04 0.23 10.00
C ARG A 9 4.79 1.52 9.19
N PHE A 10 4.51 1.41 7.90
CA PHE A 10 4.13 2.53 7.05
C PHE A 10 2.82 3.19 7.50
N ILE A 11 1.81 2.39 7.84
CA ILE A 11 0.51 2.89 8.35
C ILE A 11 0.69 3.64 9.68
N GLU A 12 1.44 3.07 10.62
CA GLU A 12 1.66 3.64 11.96
C GLU A 12 2.52 4.89 11.92
N ALA A 13 3.58 4.93 11.10
CA ALA A 13 4.47 6.09 11.01
C ALA A 13 3.80 7.35 10.46
N ASN A 14 2.65 7.20 9.82
CA ASN A 14 1.91 8.26 9.15
C ASN A 14 0.54 8.53 9.81
N ASP A 15 0.25 7.93 10.98
CA ASP A 15 -1.03 8.04 11.70
C ASP A 15 -2.25 7.73 10.79
N LEU A 16 -2.03 6.85 9.79
CA LEU A 16 -3.01 6.60 8.73
C LEU A 16 -4.22 5.83 9.23
N ARG A 17 -4.05 5.04 10.29
CA ARG A 17 -5.13 4.24 10.87
C ARG A 17 -6.21 5.16 11.46
N GLU A 18 -5.81 6.15 12.25
CA GLU A 18 -6.73 7.13 12.82
C GLU A 18 -7.39 7.97 11.74
N GLU A 19 -6.62 8.43 10.75
CA GLU A 19 -7.15 9.31 9.70
C GLU A 19 -8.13 8.58 8.77
N ILE A 20 -7.84 7.32 8.40
CA ILE A 20 -8.79 6.49 7.64
C ILE A 20 -10.07 6.30 8.44
N ALA A 21 -9.98 5.91 9.72
CA ALA A 21 -11.14 5.68 10.56
C ALA A 21 -12.01 6.94 10.70
N ARG A 22 -11.38 8.10 10.92
CA ARG A 22 -12.05 9.40 11.01
C ARG A 22 -12.81 9.73 9.73
N ARG A 23 -12.18 9.50 8.56
CA ARG A 23 -12.82 9.76 7.26
C ARG A 23 -13.96 8.80 6.97
N SER A 24 -13.80 7.52 7.28
CA SER A 24 -14.84 6.51 7.10
C SER A 24 -16.08 6.76 7.97
N GLN A 25 -15.94 7.42 9.12
CA GLN A 25 -17.08 7.76 9.99
C GLN A 25 -17.92 8.93 9.47
N MET A 26 -17.44 9.69 8.47
CA MET A 26 -18.10 10.89 7.97
C MET A 26 -18.98 10.65 6.74
N ILE A 27 -19.06 9.42 6.23
CA ILE A 27 -19.83 9.09 5.02
C ILE A 27 -20.97 8.11 5.31
N ASP A 28 -22.01 8.15 4.47
CA ASP A 28 -23.04 7.11 4.39
C ASP A 28 -22.54 5.95 3.50
N PRO A 29 -22.34 4.73 4.02
CA PRO A 29 -21.88 3.60 3.22
C PRO A 29 -22.89 3.12 2.18
N SER A 30 -24.14 3.58 2.22
CA SER A 30 -25.17 3.29 1.22
C SER A 30 -25.14 4.28 0.04
N ASP A 31 -24.47 5.42 0.18
CA ASP A 31 -24.23 6.37 -0.90
C ASP A 31 -22.95 5.99 -1.65
N LEU A 32 -23.13 5.47 -2.87
CA LEU A 32 -22.00 5.06 -3.70
C LEU A 32 -21.10 6.24 -4.10
N GLU A 33 -21.64 7.44 -4.29
CA GLU A 33 -20.85 8.62 -4.67
C GLU A 33 -19.92 9.03 -3.53
N GLU A 34 -20.44 9.05 -2.28
CA GLU A 34 -19.61 9.31 -1.10
C GLU A 34 -18.52 8.24 -0.90
N VAL A 35 -18.85 6.96 -1.11
CA VAL A 35 -17.87 5.86 -1.04
C VAL A 35 -16.76 6.02 -2.09
N PHE A 36 -17.10 6.40 -3.33
CA PHE A 36 -16.11 6.64 -4.38
C PHE A 36 -15.20 7.82 -4.05
N HIS A 37 -15.78 8.93 -3.57
CA HIS A 37 -15.01 10.09 -3.15
C HIS A 37 -14.09 9.79 -1.96
N LEU A 38 -14.58 9.04 -0.97
CA LEU A 38 -13.75 8.58 0.14
C LEU A 38 -12.59 7.74 -0.38
N SER A 39 -12.86 6.75 -1.23
CA SER A 39 -11.83 5.87 -1.80
C SER A 39 -10.73 6.63 -2.55
N ASP A 40 -11.08 7.59 -3.40
CA ASP A 40 -10.12 8.45 -4.08
C ASP A 40 -9.30 9.29 -3.08
N SER A 41 -9.96 9.83 -2.05
CA SER A 41 -9.27 10.60 -1.02
C SER A 41 -8.28 9.76 -0.20
N LEU A 42 -8.62 8.49 0.08
CA LEU A 42 -7.77 7.56 0.84
C LEU A 42 -6.61 7.06 -0.01
N GLN A 43 -6.82 6.81 -1.30
CA GLN A 43 -5.74 6.48 -2.24
C GLN A 43 -4.72 7.62 -2.32
N LYS A 44 -5.18 8.86 -2.50
CA LYS A 44 -4.29 10.04 -2.50
C LYS A 44 -3.55 10.21 -1.18
N LEU A 45 -4.22 9.97 -0.05
CA LEU A 45 -3.59 10.00 1.27
C LEU A 45 -2.44 8.99 1.36
N LEU A 46 -2.66 7.74 0.92
CA LEU A 46 -1.63 6.70 0.90
C LEU A 46 -0.48 7.03 -0.06
N GLU A 47 -0.78 7.52 -1.27
CA GLU A 47 0.23 7.85 -2.29
C GLU A 47 1.15 9.02 -1.87
N THR A 48 0.62 9.95 -1.08
CA THR A 48 1.37 11.14 -0.64
C THR A 48 2.05 10.97 0.71
N SER A 49 1.76 9.88 1.43
CA SER A 49 2.37 9.58 2.73
C SER A 49 3.82 9.11 2.56
N PRO A 50 4.78 9.68 3.29
CA PRO A 50 6.17 9.28 3.18
C PRO A 50 6.40 7.83 3.64
N VAL A 51 7.30 7.13 2.93
CA VAL A 51 7.82 5.85 3.40
C VAL A 51 8.81 6.10 4.54
N PRO A 52 8.65 5.46 5.71
CA PRO A 52 9.57 5.63 6.84
C PRO A 52 11.02 5.30 6.48
N ASP A 53 11.98 6.08 7.00
CA ASP A 53 13.39 5.95 6.67
C ASP A 53 13.96 4.56 6.95
N ASP A 54 13.52 3.92 8.03
CA ASP A 54 13.90 2.55 8.38
C ASP A 54 13.44 1.54 7.33
N LEU A 55 12.21 1.69 6.84
CA LEU A 55 11.66 0.84 5.79
C LEU A 55 12.32 1.11 4.43
N ALA A 56 12.54 2.37 4.07
CA ALA A 56 13.22 2.76 2.85
C ALA A 56 14.68 2.25 2.82
N ALA A 57 15.39 2.35 3.95
CA ALA A 57 16.73 1.82 4.11
C ALA A 57 16.77 0.30 3.95
N ALA A 58 15.82 -0.42 4.56
CA ALA A 58 15.72 -1.88 4.43
C ALA A 58 15.48 -2.30 2.96
N ILE A 59 14.57 -1.63 2.25
CA ILE A 59 14.33 -1.87 0.82
C ILE A 59 15.60 -1.62 0.01
N ALA A 60 16.26 -0.49 0.23
CA ALA A 60 17.46 -0.10 -0.49
C ALA A 60 18.63 -1.06 -0.23
N ALA A 61 18.78 -1.58 0.99
CA ALA A 61 19.83 -2.54 1.34
C ALA A 61 19.74 -3.83 0.50
N HIS A 62 18.53 -4.25 0.12
CA HIS A 62 18.32 -5.41 -0.75
C HIS A 62 18.33 -5.06 -2.25
N ALA A 63 17.85 -3.87 -2.63
CA ALA A 63 17.78 -3.48 -4.04
C ALA A 63 19.13 -3.01 -4.61
N LYS A 64 19.94 -2.27 -3.83
CA LYS A 64 21.21 -1.68 -4.28
C LYS A 64 22.23 -2.72 -4.79
N PRO A 65 22.46 -3.87 -4.11
CA PRO A 65 23.39 -4.88 -4.62
C PRO A 65 22.96 -5.46 -5.97
N LEU A 66 21.65 -5.64 -6.19
CA LEU A 66 21.11 -6.13 -7.46
C LEU A 66 21.30 -5.11 -8.59
N ALA A 67 21.08 -3.83 -8.29
CA ALA A 67 21.34 -2.73 -9.23
C ALA A 67 22.83 -2.55 -9.53
N ALA A 68 23.72 -2.78 -8.55
CA ALA A 68 25.16 -2.74 -8.75
C ALA A 68 25.65 -3.88 -9.67
N ALA A 69 25.06 -5.07 -9.56
CA ALA A 69 25.38 -6.22 -10.41
C ALA A 69 24.87 -6.05 -11.86
N ASN A 70 23.76 -5.33 -12.05
CA ASN A 70 23.23 -4.99 -13.37
C ASN A 70 22.60 -3.58 -13.36
N PRO A 71 23.33 -2.55 -13.82
CA PRO A 71 22.83 -1.17 -13.85
C PRO A 71 21.57 -0.96 -14.70
N LYS A 72 21.24 -1.90 -15.60
CA LYS A 72 20.04 -1.86 -16.45
C LYS A 72 18.88 -2.68 -15.88
N ILE A 73 19.02 -3.23 -14.67
CA ILE A 73 17.97 -4.05 -14.04
C ILE A 73 16.69 -3.22 -13.88
N ARG A 74 15.55 -3.86 -14.14
CA ARG A 74 14.22 -3.32 -13.86
C ARG A 74 13.55 -4.24 -12.85
N PHE A 75 12.87 -3.64 -11.88
CA PHE A 75 12.07 -4.38 -10.89
C PHE A 75 10.62 -4.35 -11.31
N ALA A 76 9.94 -5.50 -11.23
CA ALA A 76 8.50 -5.57 -11.27
C ALA A 76 7.98 -5.49 -9.83
N VAL A 77 7.10 -4.52 -9.55
CA VAL A 77 6.41 -4.42 -8.27
C VAL A 77 5.04 -5.08 -8.45
N ARG A 78 4.68 -6.01 -7.56
CA ARG A 78 3.42 -6.74 -7.62
C ARG A 78 2.79 -6.76 -6.24
N SER A 79 1.48 -6.54 -6.16
CA SER A 79 0.73 -6.79 -4.93
C SER A 79 0.75 -8.29 -4.61
N SER A 80 0.75 -8.60 -3.32
CA SER A 80 0.58 -9.96 -2.80
C SER A 80 -0.16 -9.81 -1.48
N ALA A 81 -1.49 -9.82 -1.56
CA ALA A 81 -2.33 -9.66 -0.38
C ALA A 81 -2.46 -11.00 0.36
N ILE A 82 -2.53 -10.95 1.70
CA ILE A 82 -2.81 -12.15 2.50
C ILE A 82 -4.22 -12.63 2.15
N GLY A 83 -4.33 -13.87 1.66
CA GLY A 83 -5.61 -14.47 1.27
C GLY A 83 -6.04 -14.21 -0.17
N GLU A 84 -5.21 -13.57 -1.00
CA GLU A 84 -5.45 -13.42 -2.46
C GLU A 84 -5.58 -14.78 -3.17
N ASP A 85 -4.94 -15.82 -2.62
CA ASP A 85 -4.99 -17.20 -3.11
C ASP A 85 -6.01 -18.10 -2.37
N ALA A 86 -6.84 -17.54 -1.47
CA ALA A 86 -7.88 -18.33 -0.80
C ALA A 86 -8.98 -18.73 -1.80
N GLN A 87 -9.34 -20.03 -1.84
CA GLN A 87 -10.45 -20.53 -2.65
C GLN A 87 -11.73 -19.72 -2.35
N GLY A 88 -12.12 -18.86 -3.30
CA GLY A 88 -13.32 -18.01 -3.23
C GLY A 88 -13.07 -16.50 -3.13
N ALA A 89 -11.83 -16.04 -2.90
CA ALA A 89 -11.48 -14.62 -2.81
C ALA A 89 -10.73 -14.15 -4.07
N SER A 90 -11.41 -14.11 -5.22
CA SER A 90 -10.82 -13.55 -6.45
C SER A 90 -10.87 -12.02 -6.39
N PHE A 91 -9.73 -11.39 -6.12
CA PHE A 91 -9.52 -9.94 -6.25
C PHE A 91 -8.77 -9.58 -7.55
N ALA A 92 -8.82 -10.46 -8.55
CA ALA A 92 -8.14 -10.27 -9.83
C ALA A 92 -8.57 -8.94 -10.48
N GLY A 93 -7.64 -7.98 -10.56
CA GLY A 93 -7.86 -6.65 -11.15
C GLY A 93 -8.16 -5.51 -10.16
N GLN A 94 -8.19 -5.76 -8.83
CA GLN A 94 -8.43 -4.71 -7.83
C GLN A 94 -7.18 -3.91 -7.42
N TYR A 95 -5.98 -4.41 -7.74
CA TYR A 95 -4.72 -3.73 -7.45
C TYR A 95 -4.01 -3.37 -8.77
N ARG A 96 -3.54 -2.12 -8.89
CA ARG A 96 -2.71 -1.68 -10.02
C ARG A 96 -1.30 -2.28 -9.91
N THR A 97 -0.75 -2.73 -11.04
CA THR A 97 0.66 -3.17 -11.19
C THR A 97 1.51 -2.03 -11.73
#